data_AF-A0A940YDU6-F1
#
_entry.id   AF-A0A940YDU6-F1
#
_cell.length_a   1.000
_cell.length_b   1.000
_cell.length_c   1.000
_cell.angle_alpha   90.00
_cell.angle_beta   90.00
_cell.angle_gamma   90.00
#
_symmetry.space_group_name_H-M   'P 1'
#
loop_
_entity.id
_entity.type
_entity.pdbx_description
1 polymer ?
#
loop_
_entity_poly.entity_id
_entity_poly.type
_entity_poly.pdbx_seq_one_letter_code
_entity_poly.pdbx_strand_id
1 'polypeptide(L)'
;MMQACRPVLWALTLSGAVTSATAATPWERWIARPTPAGAQQVQRIEYSIPGGNADLGEETTRDLRTLAARVGQGDPASLAIAVRLVHTTRPGADLEDLHAMLGRASGDHARRFLAALRQEGGDLSCPGVEFMGEAFVDNDAARVAERERRRRALMKVSSTRLVPVRDRCLKVLQQAGGRVAHADRP
;
A
#
# COMPACT_ATOMS: atom_id res chain seq x y z
N MET A 1 -34.08 49.35 61.61
CA MET A 1 -33.75 49.21 60.18
C MET A 1 -32.39 48.55 60.10
N MET A 2 -32.32 47.24 59.82
CA MET A 2 -31.06 46.50 59.70
C MET A 2 -30.92 45.98 58.26
N GLN A 3 -29.88 46.44 57.58
CA GLN A 3 -29.48 46.08 56.22
C GLN A 3 -28.88 44.67 56.22
N ALA A 4 -29.44 43.79 55.40
CA ALA A 4 -28.90 42.45 55.15
C ALA A 4 -27.86 42.50 54.02
N CYS A 5 -26.62 42.12 54.32
CA CYS A 5 -25.57 41.87 53.35
C CYS A 5 -25.93 40.68 52.45
N ARG A 6 -25.90 40.88 51.13
CA ARG A 6 -26.01 39.81 50.12
C ARG A 6 -24.60 39.32 49.73
N PRO A 7 -24.34 38.01 49.68
CA PRO A 7 -23.08 37.49 49.17
C PRO A 7 -23.09 37.51 47.63
N VAL A 8 -22.01 38.03 47.05
CA VAL A 8 -21.73 37.99 45.62
C VAL A 8 -21.04 36.65 45.32
N LEU A 9 -21.74 35.75 44.63
CA LEU A 9 -21.19 34.50 44.11
C LEU A 9 -20.45 34.77 42.79
N TRP A 10 -19.13 34.69 42.84
CA TRP A 10 -18.28 34.69 41.64
C TRP A 10 -18.36 33.31 40.98
N ALA A 11 -19.05 33.23 39.84
CA ALA A 11 -19.03 32.06 38.98
C ALA A 11 -17.71 32.04 38.18
N LEU A 12 -16.77 31.18 38.60
CA LEU A 12 -15.58 30.84 37.83
C LEU A 12 -15.99 30.00 36.62
N THR A 13 -16.06 30.61 35.44
CA THR A 13 -16.12 29.91 34.17
C THR A 13 -14.74 29.31 33.87
N LEU A 14 -14.56 28.02 34.17
CA LEU A 14 -13.45 27.24 33.62
C LEU A 14 -13.65 27.13 32.10
N SER A 15 -12.98 28.00 31.34
CA SER A 15 -12.77 27.81 29.91
C SER A 15 -11.78 26.65 29.72
N GLY A 16 -12.31 25.43 29.69
CA GLY A 16 -11.54 24.25 29.29
C GLY A 16 -11.13 24.39 27.84
N ALA A 17 -9.84 24.62 27.59
CA ALA A 17 -9.26 24.45 26.27
C ALA A 17 -9.38 22.97 25.90
N VAL A 18 -10.35 22.65 25.04
CA VAL A 18 -10.45 21.33 24.42
C VAL A 18 -9.27 21.21 23.47
N THR A 19 -8.17 20.62 23.93
CA THR A 19 -7.12 20.14 23.02
C THR A 19 -7.72 19.01 22.21
N SER A 20 -8.15 19.30 20.98
CA SER A 20 -8.52 18.28 20.01
C SER A 20 -7.27 17.47 19.69
N ALA A 21 -7.07 16.35 20.37
CA ALA A 21 -6.13 15.33 19.92
C ALA A 21 -6.58 14.92 18.51
N THR A 22 -5.73 15.13 17.50
CA THR A 22 -6.02 14.66 16.16
C THR A 22 -6.12 13.14 16.23
N ALA A 23 -7.30 12.62 15.89
CA ALA A 23 -7.53 11.18 15.93
C ALA A 23 -6.62 10.51 14.89
N ALA A 24 -5.90 9.46 15.29
CA ALA A 24 -5.03 8.70 14.39
C ALA A 24 -5.79 8.27 13.13
N THR A 25 -5.17 8.42 11.96
CA THR A 25 -5.75 8.05 10.67
C THR A 25 -5.97 6.53 10.58
N PRO A 26 -6.80 6.04 9.64
CA PRO A 26 -6.92 4.61 9.40
C PRO A 26 -5.57 3.92 9.12
N TRP A 27 -4.65 4.60 8.42
CA TRP A 27 -3.29 4.11 8.15
C TRP A 27 -2.49 3.94 9.45
N GLU A 28 -2.40 5.00 10.26
CA GLU A 28 -1.67 4.97 11.54
C GLU A 28 -2.24 3.92 12.50
N ARG A 29 -3.58 3.83 12.60
CA ARG A 29 -4.24 2.80 13.42
C ARG A 29 -3.91 1.39 12.94
N TRP A 30 -3.89 1.18 11.62
CA TRP A 30 -3.54 -0.11 11.06
C TRP A 30 -2.07 -0.45 11.31
N ILE A 31 -1.13 0.48 11.09
CA ILE A 31 0.30 0.26 11.37
C ILE A 31 0.52 -0.13 12.84
N ALA A 32 -0.10 0.59 13.78
CA ALA A 32 0.02 0.31 15.20
C ALA A 32 -0.60 -1.04 15.61
N ARG A 33 -1.73 -1.43 14.99
CA ARG A 33 -2.41 -2.70 15.27
C ARG A 33 -3.06 -3.28 14.02
N PRO A 34 -2.30 -4.05 13.21
CA PRO A 34 -2.81 -4.58 11.95
C PRO A 34 -3.92 -5.60 12.21
N THR A 35 -5.10 -5.32 11.66
CA THR A 35 -6.26 -6.21 11.72
C THR A 35 -6.96 -6.24 10.36
N PRO A 36 -7.67 -7.33 10.02
CA PRO A 36 -8.46 -7.38 8.78
C PRO A 36 -9.51 -6.27 8.70
N ALA A 37 -10.19 -5.94 9.81
CA ALA A 37 -11.17 -4.86 9.85
C ALA A 37 -10.52 -3.49 9.66
N GLY A 38 -9.37 -3.23 10.29
CA GLY A 38 -8.60 -2.01 10.08
C GLY A 38 -8.13 -1.85 8.64
N ALA A 39 -7.71 -2.94 8.00
CA ALA A 39 -7.25 -2.92 6.61
C ALA A 39 -8.32 -2.43 5.63
N GLN A 40 -9.60 -2.72 5.89
CA GLN A 40 -10.70 -2.23 5.05
C GLN A 40 -10.87 -0.71 5.14
N GLN A 41 -10.39 -0.08 6.20
CA GLN A 41 -10.49 1.37 6.40
C GLN A 41 -9.33 2.14 5.76
N VAL A 42 -8.20 1.49 5.46
CA VAL A 42 -7.03 2.15 4.87
C VAL A 42 -7.28 2.43 3.39
N GLN A 43 -7.40 3.69 2.99
CA GLN A 43 -7.63 4.08 1.59
C GLN A 43 -6.42 4.78 0.95
N ARG A 44 -5.51 5.28 1.78
CA ARG A 44 -4.40 6.15 1.41
C ARG A 44 -3.40 6.19 2.58
N ILE A 45 -2.17 6.58 2.28
CA ILE A 45 -1.15 6.86 3.29
C ILE A 45 -1.35 8.31 3.76
N GLU A 46 -1.88 8.48 4.97
CA GLU A 46 -2.12 9.78 5.59
C GLU A 46 -1.74 9.72 7.06
N TYR A 47 -1.22 10.82 7.58
CA TYR A 47 -0.81 10.95 8.97
C TYR A 47 -1.52 12.13 9.63
N SER A 48 -1.70 12.02 10.94
CA SER A 48 -2.45 12.97 11.77
C SER A 48 -1.63 14.20 12.20
N ILE A 49 -0.45 14.38 11.62
CA ILE A 49 0.48 15.47 11.98
C ILE A 49 0.10 16.82 11.32
N PRO A 50 0.29 17.95 12.04
CA PRO A 50 0.15 19.28 11.47
C PRO A 50 1.17 19.51 10.33
N GLY A 51 0.69 19.93 9.15
CA GLY A 51 1.54 20.14 7.96
C GLY A 51 1.46 19.02 6.91
N GLY A 52 0.81 17.89 7.22
CA GLY A 52 0.61 16.78 6.28
C GLY A 52 1.87 15.98 6.00
N ASN A 53 1.89 15.22 4.89
CA ASN A 53 2.91 14.21 4.64
C ASN A 53 4.28 14.73 4.15
N ALA A 54 4.47 16.05 4.01
CA ALA A 54 5.61 16.61 3.26
C ALA A 54 6.98 16.28 3.87
N ASP A 55 7.06 16.09 5.19
CA ASP A 55 8.33 15.90 5.92
C ASP A 55 8.48 14.52 6.56
N LEU A 56 7.63 13.55 6.17
CA LEU A 56 7.56 12.24 6.82
C LEU A 56 8.50 11.17 6.27
N GLY A 57 9.47 11.53 5.42
CA GLY A 57 10.23 10.56 4.61
C GLY A 57 10.67 9.29 5.36
N GLU A 58 11.30 9.42 6.53
CA GLU A 58 11.74 8.27 7.32
C GLU A 58 10.58 7.47 7.94
N GLU A 59 9.55 8.16 8.43
CA GLU A 59 8.36 7.54 9.03
C GLU A 59 7.57 6.74 7.98
N THR A 60 7.34 7.34 6.81
CA THR A 60 6.69 6.65 5.69
C THR A 60 7.47 5.43 5.23
N THR A 61 8.80 5.55 5.14
CA THR A 61 9.68 4.42 4.83
C THR A 61 9.60 3.31 5.89
N ARG A 62 9.50 3.65 7.18
CA ARG A 62 9.35 2.68 8.27
C ARG A 62 8.00 1.96 8.20
N ASP A 63 6.94 2.68 7.93
CA ASP A 63 5.58 2.12 7.88
C ASP A 63 5.37 1.27 6.63
N LEU A 64 5.90 1.69 5.48
CA LEU A 64 5.93 0.88 4.26
C LEU A 64 6.74 -0.41 4.43
N ARG A 65 7.82 -0.41 5.23
CA ARG A 65 8.52 -1.66 5.60
C ARG A 65 7.65 -2.59 6.42
N THR A 66 6.81 -2.06 7.31
CA THR A 66 5.83 -2.86 8.06
C THR A 66 4.81 -3.51 7.13
N LEU A 67 4.28 -2.76 6.15
CA LEU A 67 3.41 -3.29 5.12
C LEU A 67 4.13 -4.35 4.26
N ALA A 68 5.36 -4.07 3.83
CA ALA A 68 6.19 -4.96 3.01
C ALA A 68 6.43 -6.31 3.69
N ALA A 69 6.75 -6.32 4.98
CA ALA A 69 6.98 -7.54 5.74
C ALA A 69 5.73 -8.43 5.77
N ARG A 70 4.55 -7.85 5.97
CA ARG A 70 3.28 -8.60 6.00
C ARG A 70 2.87 -9.11 4.61
N VAL A 71 3.07 -8.29 3.57
CA VAL A 71 2.88 -8.73 2.18
C VAL A 71 3.85 -9.88 1.84
N GLY A 72 5.10 -9.81 2.31
CA GLY A 72 6.10 -10.88 2.17
C GLY A 72 5.72 -12.18 2.88
N GLN A 73 4.90 -12.12 3.93
CA GLN A 73 4.31 -13.30 4.58
C GLN A 73 3.05 -13.82 3.86
N GLY A 74 2.58 -13.08 2.84
CA GLY A 74 1.37 -13.39 2.10
C GLY A 74 0.10 -13.08 2.90
N ASP A 75 0.12 -12.11 3.80
CA ASP A 75 -1.08 -11.67 4.53
C ASP A 75 -2.12 -11.08 3.55
N PRO A 76 -3.33 -11.66 3.44
CA PRO A 76 -4.32 -11.20 2.46
C PRO A 76 -4.78 -9.76 2.68
N ALA A 77 -4.90 -9.31 3.93
CA ALA A 77 -5.35 -7.96 4.25
C ALA A 77 -4.30 -6.90 3.86
N SER A 78 -3.02 -7.20 4.12
CA SER A 78 -1.90 -6.35 3.71
C SER A 78 -1.74 -6.29 2.19
N LEU A 79 -1.95 -7.41 1.49
CA LEU A 79 -1.97 -7.43 0.02
C LEU A 79 -3.09 -6.54 -0.54
N ALA A 80 -4.28 -6.59 0.05
CA ALA A 80 -5.39 -5.73 -0.35
C ALA A 80 -5.05 -4.24 -0.14
N ILE A 81 -4.43 -3.88 1.01
CA ILE A 81 -3.94 -2.52 1.25
C ILE A 81 -2.94 -2.11 0.17
N ALA A 82 -1.90 -2.92 -0.09
CA ALA A 82 -0.86 -2.57 -1.06
C ALA A 82 -1.44 -2.33 -2.47
N VAL A 83 -2.38 -3.18 -2.92
CA VAL A 83 -3.08 -2.98 -4.20
C VAL A 83 -3.87 -1.67 -4.19
N ARG A 84 -4.61 -1.38 -3.12
CA ARG A 84 -5.40 -0.15 -3.03
C ARG A 84 -4.53 1.11 -3.02
N LEU A 85 -3.43 1.09 -2.27
CA LEU A 85 -2.52 2.23 -2.13
C LEU A 85 -1.82 2.57 -3.44
N VAL A 86 -1.53 1.60 -4.32
CA VAL A 86 -0.88 1.89 -5.62
C VAL A 86 -1.73 2.82 -6.50
N HIS A 87 -3.05 2.86 -6.28
CA HIS A 87 -3.99 3.69 -7.04
C HIS A 87 -4.18 5.10 -6.44
N THR A 88 -3.82 5.28 -5.17
CA THR A 88 -4.04 6.54 -4.45
C THR A 88 -2.74 7.25 -4.08
N THR A 89 -1.60 6.57 -4.19
CA THR A 89 -0.26 7.12 -3.92
C THR A 89 0.23 7.90 -5.13
N ARG A 90 0.76 9.11 -4.90
CA ARG A 90 1.31 9.96 -5.95
C ARG A 90 2.62 9.35 -6.50
N PRO A 91 3.00 9.65 -7.76
CA PRO A 91 4.30 9.25 -8.27
C PRO A 91 5.45 9.68 -7.37
N GLY A 92 6.43 8.79 -7.16
CA GLY A 92 7.56 8.98 -6.26
C GLY A 92 7.99 7.66 -5.61
N ALA A 93 8.92 7.75 -4.66
CA ALA A 93 9.52 6.60 -3.99
C ALA A 93 8.48 5.66 -3.36
N ASP A 94 7.47 6.20 -2.67
CA ASP A 94 6.42 5.38 -2.04
C ASP A 94 5.65 4.51 -3.05
N LEU A 95 5.35 5.06 -4.23
CA LEU A 95 4.66 4.31 -5.29
C LEU A 95 5.57 3.22 -5.89
N GLU A 96 6.85 3.52 -6.05
CA GLU A 96 7.85 2.55 -6.51
C GLU A 96 8.02 1.41 -5.51
N ASP A 97 8.03 1.70 -4.20
CA ASP A 97 8.09 0.71 -3.13
C ASP A 97 6.85 -0.20 -3.13
N LEU A 98 5.66 0.37 -3.33
CA LEU A 98 4.42 -0.39 -3.48
C LEU A 98 4.47 -1.29 -4.72
N HIS A 99 4.96 -0.79 -5.86
CA HIS A 99 5.15 -1.60 -7.06
C HIS A 99 6.17 -2.72 -6.86
N ALA A 100 7.31 -2.45 -6.21
CA ALA A 100 8.32 -3.45 -5.88
C ALA A 100 7.73 -4.56 -4.99
N MET A 101 6.97 -4.17 -3.97
CA MET A 101 6.30 -5.08 -3.03
C MET A 101 5.30 -5.98 -3.74
N LEU A 102 4.43 -5.42 -4.58
CA LEU A 102 3.45 -6.17 -5.37
C LEU A 102 4.12 -7.06 -6.43
N GLY A 103 5.21 -6.59 -7.05
CA GLY A 103 6.02 -7.36 -7.97
C GLY A 103 6.56 -8.64 -7.33
N ARG A 104 7.15 -8.55 -6.12
CA ARG A 104 7.59 -9.70 -5.34
C ARG A 104 6.44 -10.64 -5.02
N ALA A 105 5.32 -10.10 -4.54
CA ALA A 105 4.13 -10.88 -4.22
C ALA A 105 3.55 -11.66 -5.43
N SER A 106 3.67 -11.12 -6.64
CA SER A 106 3.24 -11.82 -7.87
C SER A 106 4.03 -13.11 -8.13
N GLY A 107 5.27 -13.18 -7.65
CA GLY A 107 6.12 -14.38 -7.71
C GLY A 107 5.95 -15.28 -6.49
N ASP A 108 6.02 -14.71 -5.28
CA ASP A 108 6.06 -15.50 -4.04
C ASP A 108 4.68 -16.00 -3.58
N HIS A 109 3.66 -15.18 -3.81
CA HIS A 109 2.29 -15.37 -3.31
C HIS A 109 1.25 -15.23 -4.41
N ALA A 110 1.57 -15.69 -5.63
CA ALA A 110 0.80 -15.45 -6.86
C ALA A 110 -0.73 -15.60 -6.71
N ARG A 111 -1.22 -16.66 -6.05
CA ARG A 111 -2.65 -16.88 -5.84
C ARG A 111 -3.29 -15.77 -4.99
N ARG A 112 -2.62 -15.34 -3.91
CA ARG A 112 -3.11 -14.30 -3.00
C ARG A 112 -3.02 -12.92 -3.64
N PHE A 113 -1.93 -12.65 -4.36
CA PHE A 113 -1.78 -11.45 -5.18
C PHE A 113 -2.94 -11.31 -6.18
N LEU A 114 -3.24 -12.35 -6.96
CA LEU A 114 -4.37 -12.33 -7.91
C LEU A 114 -5.74 -12.18 -7.23
N ALA A 115 -5.91 -12.77 -6.03
CA ALA A 115 -7.13 -12.61 -5.26
C ALA A 115 -7.31 -11.16 -4.78
N ALA A 116 -6.24 -10.52 -4.30
CA ALA A 116 -6.26 -9.11 -3.90
C ALA A 116 -6.57 -8.19 -5.10
N LEU A 117 -5.93 -8.42 -6.26
CA LEU A 117 -6.26 -7.68 -7.48
C LEU A 117 -7.73 -7.84 -7.89
N ARG A 118 -8.29 -9.05 -7.79
CA ARG A 118 -9.71 -9.27 -8.09
C ARG A 118 -10.65 -8.54 -7.12
N GLN A 119 -10.25 -8.45 -5.84
CA GLN A 119 -11.07 -7.85 -4.79
C GLN A 119 -11.04 -6.32 -4.86
N GLU A 120 -9.85 -5.74 -5.05
CA GLU A 120 -9.62 -4.29 -4.95
C GLU A 120 -9.57 -3.60 -6.32
N GLY A 121 -9.19 -4.32 -7.37
CA GLY A 121 -9.01 -3.78 -8.71
C GLY A 121 -10.32 -3.73 -9.49
N GLY A 122 -10.96 -2.56 -9.50
CA GLY A 122 -11.97 -2.21 -10.51
C GLY A 122 -11.37 -2.00 -11.90
N ASP A 123 -10.12 -1.51 -11.95
CA ASP A 123 -9.39 -1.23 -13.19
C ASP A 123 -8.38 -2.32 -13.57
N LEU A 124 -8.17 -2.46 -14.89
CA LEU A 124 -7.49 -3.57 -15.52
C LEU A 124 -5.97 -3.68 -15.28
N SER A 125 -5.41 -2.94 -14.33
CA SER A 125 -3.95 -2.89 -14.11
C SER A 125 -3.44 -4.10 -13.32
N CYS A 126 -2.20 -4.51 -13.60
CA CYS A 126 -1.47 -5.53 -12.85
C CYS A 126 -0.25 -4.89 -12.16
N PRO A 127 -0.48 -4.02 -11.16
CA PRO A 127 0.56 -3.18 -10.58
C PRO A 127 1.73 -4.01 -10.07
N GLY A 128 2.93 -3.57 -10.42
CA GLY A 128 4.18 -4.16 -9.95
C GLY A 128 4.63 -5.39 -10.74
N VAL A 129 3.80 -5.96 -11.61
CA VAL A 129 4.15 -7.17 -12.38
C VAL A 129 5.33 -6.91 -13.31
N GLU A 130 5.34 -5.78 -14.01
CA GLU A 130 6.44 -5.32 -14.86
C GLU A 130 7.58 -4.64 -14.10
N PHE A 131 7.33 -4.16 -12.87
CA PHE A 131 8.30 -3.47 -12.05
C PHE A 131 9.20 -4.48 -11.32
N MET A 132 10.48 -4.54 -11.69
CA MET A 132 11.43 -5.51 -11.12
C MET A 132 12.08 -4.99 -9.83
N GLY A 133 12.24 -3.67 -9.70
CA GLY A 133 12.96 -3.02 -8.61
C GLY A 133 14.38 -2.62 -8.98
N GLU A 134 14.98 -1.76 -8.17
CA GLU A 134 16.31 -1.18 -8.38
C GLU A 134 17.42 -2.23 -8.51
N ALA A 135 17.32 -3.36 -7.79
CA ALA A 135 18.31 -4.43 -7.82
C ALA A 135 18.47 -5.11 -9.19
N PHE A 136 17.61 -4.78 -10.14
CA PHE A 136 17.59 -5.31 -11.50
C PHE A 136 17.95 -4.27 -12.55
N VAL A 137 18.10 -2.99 -12.17
CA VAL A 137 18.63 -1.95 -13.06
C VAL A 137 20.06 -2.38 -13.41
N ASP A 138 20.36 -2.46 -14.71
CA ASP A 138 21.64 -2.91 -15.26
C ASP A 138 22.00 -4.41 -15.13
N ASN A 139 21.05 -5.26 -14.72
CA ASN A 139 21.26 -6.71 -14.71
C ASN A 139 20.20 -7.45 -15.53
N ASP A 140 20.40 -7.49 -16.85
CA ASP A 140 19.45 -8.11 -17.78
C ASP A 140 19.21 -9.59 -17.52
N ALA A 141 20.26 -10.33 -17.16
CA ALA A 141 20.13 -11.74 -16.81
C ALA A 141 19.19 -11.92 -15.59
N ALA A 142 19.38 -11.11 -14.53
CA ALA A 142 18.51 -11.13 -13.36
C ALA A 142 17.08 -10.68 -13.71
N ARG A 143 16.91 -9.66 -14.57
CA ARG A 143 15.58 -9.21 -15.04
C ARG A 143 14.83 -10.31 -15.76
N VAL A 144 15.50 -11.02 -16.67
CA VAL A 144 14.93 -12.14 -17.41
C VAL A 144 14.55 -13.28 -16.47
N ALA A 145 15.45 -13.63 -15.54
CA ALA A 145 15.20 -14.69 -14.56
C ALA A 145 14.01 -14.37 -13.64
N GLU A 146 13.92 -13.13 -13.13
CA GLU A 146 12.82 -12.70 -12.26
C GLU A 146 11.49 -12.66 -13.01
N ARG A 147 11.48 -12.14 -14.24
CA ARG A 147 10.28 -12.16 -15.10
C ARG A 147 9.77 -13.57 -15.32
N GLU A 148 10.67 -14.48 -15.65
CA GLU A 148 10.34 -15.88 -15.91
C GLU A 148 9.87 -16.60 -14.62
N ARG A 149 10.47 -16.28 -13.47
CA ARG A 149 10.02 -16.76 -12.16
C ARG A 149 8.56 -16.34 -11.88
N ARG A 150 8.24 -15.06 -12.03
CA ARG A 150 6.89 -14.52 -11.86
C ARG A 150 5.90 -15.16 -12.83
N ARG A 151 6.28 -15.32 -14.10
CA ARG A 151 5.44 -15.97 -15.13
C ARG A 151 5.04 -17.39 -14.69
N ARG A 152 6.01 -18.21 -14.28
CA ARG A 152 5.74 -19.57 -13.80
C ARG A 152 4.86 -19.59 -12.55
N ALA A 153 5.10 -18.69 -11.61
CA ALA A 153 4.30 -18.58 -10.40
C ALA A 153 2.83 -18.26 -10.71
N LEU A 154 2.58 -17.29 -11.59
CA LEU A 154 1.23 -16.93 -12.05
C LEU A 154 0.56 -18.10 -12.78
N MET A 155 1.27 -18.78 -13.69
CA MET A 155 0.74 -19.93 -14.43
C MET A 155 0.31 -21.11 -13.55
N LYS A 156 0.95 -21.29 -12.38
CA LYS A 156 0.56 -22.33 -11.41
C LYS A 156 -0.80 -22.09 -10.78
N VAL A 157 -1.37 -20.88 -10.88
CA VAL A 157 -2.69 -20.58 -10.32
C VAL A 157 -3.78 -21.11 -11.26
N SER A 158 -4.44 -22.21 -10.85
CA SER A 158 -5.48 -22.90 -11.63
C SER A 158 -6.92 -22.55 -11.23
N SER A 159 -7.12 -21.67 -10.24
CA SER A 159 -8.46 -21.28 -9.79
C SER A 159 -9.24 -20.59 -10.90
N THR A 160 -10.38 -21.16 -11.30
CA THR A 160 -11.25 -20.64 -12.37
C THR A 160 -11.65 -19.18 -12.15
N ARG A 161 -11.87 -18.78 -10.89
CA ARG A 161 -12.19 -17.39 -10.53
C ARG A 161 -11.03 -16.43 -10.75
N LEU A 162 -9.79 -16.90 -10.75
CA LEU A 162 -8.60 -16.05 -10.88
C LEU A 162 -8.01 -16.09 -12.29
N VAL A 163 -8.44 -17.01 -13.15
CA VAL A 163 -7.95 -17.13 -14.55
C VAL A 163 -7.99 -15.80 -15.31
N PRO A 164 -9.11 -15.03 -15.33
CA PRO A 164 -9.14 -13.78 -16.09
C PRO A 164 -8.12 -12.74 -15.63
N VAL A 165 -7.85 -12.67 -14.32
CA VAL A 165 -6.87 -11.74 -13.75
C VAL A 165 -5.45 -12.24 -14.02
N ARG A 166 -5.22 -13.54 -13.86
CA ARG A 166 -3.93 -14.20 -14.18
C ARG A 166 -3.52 -13.92 -15.61
N ASP A 167 -4.40 -14.20 -16.57
CA ASP A 167 -4.09 -14.11 -17.99
C ASP A 167 -3.76 -12.67 -18.40
N ARG A 168 -4.45 -11.70 -17.77
CA ARG A 168 -4.14 -10.29 -17.94
C ARG A 168 -2.74 -9.93 -17.43
N CYS A 169 -2.38 -10.38 -16.23
CA CYS A 169 -1.06 -10.09 -15.68
C CYS A 169 0.05 -10.80 -16.46
N LEU A 170 -0.22 -12.02 -16.97
CA LEU A 170 0.69 -12.69 -17.90
C LEU A 170 0.90 -11.88 -19.19
N LYS A 171 -0.17 -11.29 -19.74
CA LYS A 171 -0.07 -10.40 -20.92
C LYS A 171 0.80 -9.17 -20.65
N VAL A 172 0.60 -8.50 -19.50
CA VAL A 172 1.43 -7.36 -19.08
C VAL A 172 2.90 -7.76 -18.98
N LEU A 173 3.17 -8.90 -18.32
CA LEU A 173 4.52 -9.42 -18.14
C LEU A 173 5.22 -9.77 -19.47
N GLN A 174 4.48 -10.34 -20.42
CA GLN A 174 4.98 -10.65 -21.77
C GLN A 174 5.31 -9.38 -22.56
N GLN A 175 4.42 -8.38 -22.54
CA GLN A 175 4.62 -7.10 -23.22
C GLN A 175 5.84 -6.34 -22.69
N ALA A 176 6.09 -6.42 -21.38
CA ALA A 176 7.27 -5.83 -20.76
C ALA A 176 8.59 -6.53 -21.20
N GLY A 177 8.54 -7.80 -21.58
CA GLY A 177 9.70 -8.54 -22.09
C GLY A 177 10.03 -8.23 -23.55
N GLY A 178 9.00 -8.05 -24.39
CA GLY A 178 9.20 -7.77 -25.82
C GLY A 178 9.87 -6.43 -26.12
N ARG A 179 9.68 -5.41 -25.27
CA ARG A 179 10.32 -4.09 -25.45
C ARG A 179 11.84 -4.13 -25.37
N VAL A 180 12.40 -5.06 -24.59
CA VAL A 180 13.87 -5.17 -24.42
C VAL A 180 14.51 -5.74 -25.69
N ALA A 181 13.87 -6.73 -26.33
CA ALA A 181 14.42 -7.41 -27.51
C ALA A 181 14.44 -6.56 -28.81
N HIS A 182 13.90 -5.35 -28.80
CA HIS A 182 13.94 -4.42 -29.94
C HIS A 182 14.92 -3.26 -29.77
N ALA A 183 15.41 -3.00 -28.56
CA ALA A 183 16.40 -1.95 -28.32
C ALA A 183 17.82 -2.36 -28.77
N ASP A 184 18.08 -3.67 -28.89
CA ASP A 184 19.41 -4.22 -29.20
C ASP A 184 19.60 -4.64 -30.67
N ARG A 185 18.74 -4.19 -31.60
CA ARG A 185 19.01 -4.35 -33.03
C ARG A 185 19.67 -3.06 -33.54
N PRO A 186 20.95 -3.12 -33.97
CA PRO A 186 21.65 -1.97 -34.56
C PRO A 186 21.01 -1.52 -35.87
#